data_AF-A0A3N9MVH2-F1
#
_entry.id   AF-A0A3N9MVH2-F1
#
_cell.length_a   1.000
_cell.length_b   1.000
_cell.length_c   1.000
_cell.angle_alpha   90.00
_cell.angle_beta   90.00
_cell.angle_gamma   90.00
#
_symmetry.space_group_name_H-M   'P 1'
#
loop_
_entity.id
_entity.type
_entity.pdbx_description
1 polymer ?
#
loop_
_entity_poly.entity_id
_entity_poly.type
_entity_poly.pdbx_seq_one_letter_code
_entity_poly.pdbx_strand_id
1 'polypeptide(L)'
;ELTRRFAHRISFIHLRNLTRNEDGDFMEAYHMEGDIDLYSVMKILLLEQKRRKEDGRKDTRMPMRPDHGHLMSAEQDKKGIYPGYSLMGRLRGLSELRGMEIGIIRSLNI
;
A
#
# COMPACT_ATOMS: atom_id res chain seq x y z
N GLU A 1 12.02 -8.03 -4.11
CA GLU A 1 13.47 -7.69 -4.06
C GLU A 1 13.73 -6.20 -3.83
N LEU A 2 13.24 -5.31 -4.72
CA LEU A 2 13.49 -3.87 -4.68
C LEU A 2 13.19 -3.21 -3.31
N THR A 3 12.03 -3.52 -2.72
CA THR A 3 11.64 -3.00 -1.39
C THR A 3 12.71 -3.30 -0.34
N ARG A 4 13.23 -4.53 -0.30
CA ARG A 4 14.27 -4.93 0.66
C ARG A 4 15.58 -4.20 0.39
N ARG A 5 16.01 -4.14 -0.88
CA ARG A 5 17.28 -3.53 -1.29
C ARG A 5 17.33 -2.03 -0.98
N PHE A 6 16.21 -1.33 -1.22
CA PHE A 6 16.16 0.13 -1.14
C PHE A 6 15.40 0.68 0.07
N ALA A 7 14.95 -0.17 1.01
CA ALA A 7 14.17 0.21 2.18
C ALA A 7 14.75 1.43 2.92
N HIS A 8 16.08 1.44 3.12
CA HIS A 8 16.83 2.50 3.81
C HIS A 8 16.77 3.91 3.16
N ARG A 9 16.29 4.00 1.91
CA ARG A 9 16.13 5.25 1.14
C ARG A 9 14.67 5.60 0.83
N ILE A 10 13.70 4.76 1.20
CA ILE A 10 12.29 5.02 0.91
C ILE A 10 11.77 6.11 1.86
N SER A 11 11.31 7.24 1.32
CA SER A 11 10.75 8.35 2.11
C SER A 11 9.23 8.49 1.95
N PHE A 12 8.63 7.86 0.94
CA PHE A 12 7.19 7.87 0.71
C PHE A 12 6.75 6.63 -0.07
N ILE A 13 5.56 6.12 0.20
CA ILE A 13 5.08 4.86 -0.39
C ILE A 13 3.68 5.04 -0.98
N HIS A 14 3.50 4.60 -2.21
CA HIS A 14 2.18 4.30 -2.78
C HIS A 14 1.97 2.80 -2.65
N LEU A 15 0.97 2.39 -1.88
CA LEU A 15 0.60 0.99 -1.75
C LEU A 15 -0.71 0.78 -2.50
N ARG A 16 -0.61 0.22 -3.70
CA ARG A 16 -1.71 -0.26 -4.55
C ARG A 16 -1.30 -1.56 -5.23
N ASN A 17 -2.25 -2.22 -5.88
CA ASN A 17 -2.03 -3.50 -6.51
C ASN A 17 -2.51 -3.51 -7.97
N LEU A 18 -1.94 -4.39 -8.77
CA LEU A 18 -2.24 -4.56 -10.20
C LEU A 18 -2.38 -6.06 -10.48
N THR A 19 -3.21 -6.42 -11.44
CA THR A 19 -3.16 -7.74 -12.09
C THR A 19 -2.63 -7.58 -13.51
N ARG A 20 -1.91 -8.59 -14.01
CA ARG A 20 -1.40 -8.67 -15.38
C ARG A 20 -1.99 -9.87 -16.11
N ASN A 21 -2.31 -9.70 -17.38
CA ASN A 21 -2.66 -10.82 -18.25
C ASN A 21 -1.40 -11.44 -18.88
N GLU A 22 -1.58 -12.54 -19.61
CA GLU A 22 -0.49 -13.27 -20.28
C GLU A 22 0.21 -12.42 -21.35
N ASP A 23 -0.51 -11.49 -21.97
CA ASP A 23 0.01 -10.57 -23.00
C ASP A 23 0.83 -9.40 -22.39
N GLY A 24 0.82 -9.23 -21.07
CA GLY A 24 1.55 -8.20 -20.34
C GLY A 24 0.80 -6.89 -20.10
N ASP A 25 -0.46 -6.78 -20.55
CA ASP A 25 -1.35 -5.69 -20.14
C ASP A 25 -1.67 -5.80 -18.65
N PHE A 26 -2.04 -4.68 -18.03
CA PHE A 26 -2.37 -4.63 -16.61
C PHE A 26 -3.64 -3.83 -16.33
N MET A 27 -4.29 -4.18 -15.22
CA MET A 27 -5.40 -3.43 -14.65
C MET A 27 -5.17 -3.18 -13.17
N GLU A 28 -5.73 -2.08 -12.65
CA GLU A 28 -5.76 -1.81 -11.21
C GLU A 28 -6.58 -2.90 -10.51
N ALA A 29 -6.01 -3.48 -9.45
CA ALA A 29 -6.66 -4.50 -8.64
C ALA A 29 -7.09 -3.90 -7.29
N TYR A 30 -8.00 -4.57 -6.58
CA TYR A 30 -8.16 -4.26 -5.16
C TYR A 30 -6.85 -4.55 -4.44
N HIS A 31 -6.54 -3.80 -3.38
CA HIS A 31 -5.23 -3.84 -2.74
C HIS A 31 -4.82 -5.25 -2.32
N MET A 32 -5.78 -6.07 -1.87
CA MET A 32 -5.54 -7.44 -1.41
C MET A 32 -5.73 -8.54 -2.49
N GLU A 33 -6.07 -8.18 -3.73
CA GLU A 33 -6.50 -9.13 -4.76
C GLU A 33 -5.68 -9.04 -6.07
N GLY A 34 -4.52 -8.40 -6.05
CA GLY A 34 -3.62 -8.32 -7.22
C GLY A 34 -2.36 -9.17 -7.10
N ASP A 35 -1.51 -9.09 -8.12
CA ASP A 35 -0.31 -9.93 -8.27
C ASP A 35 0.84 -9.51 -7.34
N ILE A 36 0.77 -8.32 -6.75
CA ILE A 36 1.78 -7.83 -5.82
C ILE A 36 1.49 -8.35 -4.41
N ASP A 37 2.44 -9.07 -3.84
CA ASP A 37 2.42 -9.46 -2.42
C ASP A 37 2.65 -8.23 -1.51
N LEU A 38 1.57 -7.48 -1.28
CA LEU A 38 1.60 -6.30 -0.41
C LEU A 38 1.86 -6.65 1.06
N TYR A 39 1.58 -7.87 1.50
CA TYR A 39 1.92 -8.34 2.84
C TYR A 39 3.44 -8.33 3.04
N SER A 40 4.18 -8.98 2.13
CA SER A 40 5.63 -9.04 2.21
C SER A 40 6.26 -7.65 2.06
N VAL A 41 5.72 -6.81 1.17
CA VAL A 41 6.16 -5.42 1.01
C VAL A 41 6.00 -4.65 2.32
N MET A 42 4.81 -4.67 2.92
CA MET A 42 4.52 -3.97 4.16
C MET A 42 5.36 -4.46 5.33
N LYS A 43 5.55 -5.78 5.46
CA LYS A 43 6.43 -6.39 6.47
C LYS A 43 7.86 -5.86 6.37
N ILE A 44 8.41 -5.77 5.17
CA ILE A 44 9.77 -5.23 4.95
C ILE A 44 9.83 -3.76 5.36
N LEU A 45 8.82 -2.96 5.00
CA LEU A 45 8.77 -1.53 5.34
C LEU A 45 8.67 -1.30 6.85
N LEU A 46 7.89 -2.11 7.55
CA LEU A 46 7.75 -2.03 9.01
C LEU A 46 9.04 -2.43 9.75
N LEU A 47 9.70 -3.49 9.28
CA LEU A 47 11.02 -3.88 9.82
C LEU A 47 12.07 -2.79 9.57
N GLU A 48 12.05 -2.15 8.41
CA GLU A 48 12.92 -1.00 8.15
C GLU A 48 12.59 0.18 9.07
N GLN A 49 11.31 0.51 9.29
CA GLN A 49 10.91 1.56 10.21
C GLN A 49 11.41 1.29 11.64
N LYS A 50 11.31 0.05 12.11
CA LYS A 50 11.90 -0.37 13.40
C LYS A 50 13.42 -0.17 13.41
N ARG A 51 14.13 -0.65 12.38
CA ARG A 51 15.59 -0.49 12.25
C ARG A 51 16.01 0.98 12.28
N ARG A 52 15.31 1.88 11.57
CA ARG A 52 15.59 3.32 11.60
C ARG A 52 15.48 3.91 13.00
N LYS A 53 14.50 3.45 13.78
CA LYS A 53 14.30 3.88 15.16
C LYS A 53 15.44 3.40 16.07
N GLU A 54 15.87 2.14 15.91
CA GLU A 54 17.01 1.56 16.63
C GLU A 54 18.34 2.25 16.29
N ASP A 55 18.53 2.64 15.04
CA ASP A 55 19.70 3.40 14.56
C ASP A 55 19.69 4.88 14.98
N GLY A 56 18.64 5.36 15.67
CA GLY A 56 18.52 6.76 16.09
C GLY A 56 18.33 7.75 14.92
N ARG A 57 17.85 7.28 13.76
CA ARG A 57 17.56 8.17 12.62
C ARG A 57 16.40 9.11 12.94
N LYS A 58 16.41 10.31 12.37
CA LYS A 58 15.31 11.27 12.50
C LYS A 58 14.12 10.96 11.58
N ASP A 59 14.37 10.28 10.46
CA ASP A 59 13.40 9.96 9.41
C ASP A 59 12.79 8.55 9.57
N THR A 60 12.36 8.22 10.79
CA THR A 60 11.74 6.92 11.12
C THR A 60 10.40 6.74 10.42
N ARG A 61 9.59 7.79 10.34
CA ARG A 61 8.26 7.73 9.71
C ARG A 61 8.40 7.52 8.21
N MET A 62 7.64 6.55 7.70
CA MET A 62 7.54 6.25 6.26
C MET A 62 6.09 6.46 5.83
N PRO A 63 5.69 7.69 5.45
CA PRO A 63 4.31 7.97 5.09
C PRO A 63 3.88 7.17 3.86
N MET A 64 2.60 6.78 3.83
CA MET A 64 2.02 6.04 2.73
C MET A 64 0.67 6.60 2.33
N ARG A 65 0.23 6.25 1.11
CA ARG A 65 -1.15 6.42 0.66
C ARG A 65 -1.61 5.17 -0.11
N PRO A 66 -2.93 4.87 -0.15
CA PRO A 66 -3.46 3.75 -0.93
C PRO A 66 -3.35 3.97 -2.45
N ASP A 67 -2.87 5.15 -2.87
CA ASP A 67 -2.74 5.59 -4.25
C ASP A 67 -4.09 5.66 -4.98
N HIS A 68 -4.43 4.63 -5.76
CA HIS A 68 -5.67 4.55 -6.52
C HIS A 68 -6.73 3.69 -5.83
N GLY A 69 -7.99 3.93 -6.17
CA GLY A 69 -9.12 3.12 -5.73
C GLY A 69 -10.17 3.01 -6.83
N HIS A 70 -10.82 1.84 -6.88
CA HIS A 70 -11.91 1.57 -7.82
C HIS A 70 -13.07 2.53 -7.63
N LEU A 71 -13.72 2.89 -8.74
CA LEU A 71 -15.00 3.60 -8.67
C LEU A 71 -16.04 2.64 -8.10
N MET A 72 -16.54 2.95 -6.90
CA MET A 72 -17.52 2.13 -6.21
C MET A 72 -18.93 2.51 -6.66
N SER A 73 -19.86 1.55 -6.65
CA SER A 73 -21.24 1.73 -7.10
C SER A 73 -21.95 2.92 -6.43
N ALA A 74 -21.73 3.13 -5.13
CA ALA A 74 -22.31 4.25 -4.38
C ALA A 74 -21.76 5.63 -4.78
N GLU A 75 -20.75 5.68 -5.65
CA GLU A 75 -20.19 6.91 -6.20
C GLU A 75 -20.27 6.98 -7.73
N GLN A 76 -20.81 5.96 -8.40
CA GLN A 76 -20.74 5.81 -9.85
C GLN A 76 -21.44 6.95 -10.61
N ASP A 77 -22.55 7.46 -10.08
CA ASP A 77 -23.32 8.56 -10.69
C ASP A 77 -22.87 9.96 -10.23
N LYS A 78 -21.86 10.04 -9.35
CA LYS A 78 -21.37 11.33 -8.87
C LYS A 78 -20.49 11.99 -9.94
N LYS A 79 -20.72 13.28 -10.18
CA LYS A 79 -19.88 14.10 -11.06
C LYS A 79 -18.57 14.48 -10.38
N GLY A 80 -17.53 14.74 -11.17
CA GLY A 80 -16.25 15.28 -10.68
C GLY A 80 -15.34 14.26 -10.01
N ILE A 81 -15.56 12.96 -10.22
CA ILE A 81 -14.63 11.92 -9.76
C ILE A 81 -13.53 11.76 -10.81
N TYR A 82 -12.29 12.01 -10.40
CA TYR A 82 -11.12 11.74 -11.23
C TYR A 82 -10.84 10.23 -11.27
N PRO A 83 -10.45 9.67 -12.43
CA PRO A 83 -10.13 8.24 -12.56
C PRO A 83 -9.11 7.78 -11.51
N GLY A 84 -9.45 6.72 -10.76
CA GLY A 84 -8.61 6.19 -9.69
C GLY A 84 -8.66 6.96 -8.35
N TYR A 85 -9.37 8.08 -8.27
CA TYR A 85 -9.42 8.94 -7.07
C TYR A 85 -10.78 8.97 -6.37
N SER A 86 -11.62 7.95 -6.60
CA SER A 86 -12.86 7.77 -5.82
C SER A 86 -12.56 7.80 -4.31
N LEU A 87 -13.50 8.31 -3.52
CA LEU A 87 -13.33 8.37 -2.08
C LEU A 87 -13.44 6.97 -1.48
N MET A 88 -14.50 6.24 -1.84
CA MET A 88 -14.82 4.93 -1.27
C MET A 88 -13.79 3.87 -1.67
N GLY A 89 -13.31 3.88 -2.91
CA GLY A 89 -12.28 2.95 -3.36
C GLY A 89 -10.98 3.13 -2.58
N ARG A 90 -10.53 4.38 -2.43
CA ARG A 90 -9.30 4.68 -1.67
C ARG A 90 -9.48 4.47 -0.17
N LEU A 91 -10.67 4.75 0.38
CA LEU A 91 -10.98 4.49 1.78
C LEU A 91 -10.96 2.99 2.10
N ARG A 92 -11.55 2.15 1.23
CA ARG A 92 -11.46 0.69 1.33
C ARG A 92 -10.00 0.25 1.34
N GLY A 93 -9.23 0.64 0.32
CA GLY A 93 -7.81 0.27 0.21
C GLY A 93 -6.98 0.71 1.42
N LEU A 94 -7.16 1.94 1.91
CA LEU A 94 -6.49 2.42 3.12
C LEU A 94 -6.88 1.58 4.36
N SER A 95 -8.13 1.15 4.46
CA SER A 95 -8.61 0.35 5.59
C SER A 95 -8.03 -1.07 5.56
N GLU A 96 -7.96 -1.69 4.38
CA GLU A 96 -7.30 -2.99 4.16
C GLU A 96 -5.81 -2.93 4.55
N LEU A 97 -5.10 -1.90 4.07
CA LEU A 97 -3.69 -1.69 4.39
C LEU A 97 -3.46 -1.45 5.88
N ARG A 98 -4.33 -0.68 6.54
CA ARG A 98 -4.27 -0.44 7.99
C ARG A 98 -4.47 -1.73 8.79
N GLY A 99 -5.43 -2.57 8.39
CA GLY A 99 -5.66 -3.86 9.04
C GLY A 99 -4.44 -4.77 8.93
N MET A 100 -3.86 -4.86 7.73
CA MET A 100 -2.65 -5.63 7.46
C MET A 100 -1.45 -5.12 8.27
N GLU A 101 -1.25 -3.81 8.34
CA GLU A 101 -0.21 -3.18 9.16
C GLU A 101 -0.32 -3.59 10.62
N ILE A 102 -1.51 -3.43 11.21
CA ILE A 102 -1.77 -3.80 12.61
C ILE A 102 -1.51 -5.30 12.84
N GLY A 103 -1.94 -6.15 11.92
CA GLY A 103 -1.72 -7.59 12.01
C GLY A 103 -0.23 -7.96 11.99
N ILE A 104 0.56 -7.33 11.11
CA ILE A 104 2.00 -7.57 11.04
C ILE A 104 2.70 -7.07 12.30
N ILE A 105 2.39 -5.86 12.76
CA ILE A 105 2.97 -5.27 13.97
C ILE A 105 2.73 -6.19 15.18
N ARG A 106 1.49 -6.64 15.39
CA ARG A 106 1.14 -7.51 16.51
C ARG A 106 1.78 -8.89 16.43
N SER A 107 1.86 -9.48 15.23
CA SER A 107 2.46 -10.81 15.04
C SER A 107 3.98 -10.83 15.24
N LEU A 108 4.66 -9.72 14.95
CA LEU A 108 6.11 -9.60 15.08
C LEU A 108 6.57 -8.92 16.37
N ASN A 109 5.64 -8.35 17.15
CA ASN A 109 5.91 -7.59 18.36
C ASN A 109 6.95 -6.47 18.13
N ILE A 110 6.71 -5.66 17.10
CA ILE A 110 7.57 -4.52 16.69
C ILE A 110 6.92 -3.18 16.97
#